data_AF-A0A497D654-F1
#
_entry.id   AF-A0A497D654-F1
#
_cell.length_a   1.000
_cell.length_b   1.000
_cell.length_c   1.000
_cell.angle_alpha   90.00
_cell.angle_beta   90.00
_cell.angle_gamma   90.00
#
_symmetry.space_group_name_H-M   'P 1'
#
loop_
_entity.id
_entity.type
_entity.pdbx_description
1 polymer ?
#
loop_
_entity_poly.entity_id
_entity_poly.type
_entity_poly.pdbx_seq_one_letter_code
_entity_poly.pdbx_strand_id
1 'polypeptide(L)'
;MPIFTALFKILYDSVMKNLFPIILAVLSVFITVDSYSCTIIVAGKNATADGSVIVSHTDAGPDCRVHVMPGQFFAEGALAPVYWGMVDLGRPLGDYGDTLGMIPQVNETYSYFQSAYPHMNEWQLTIGESTTSMRDELRLDETTCRQIMTVEQAQAFALQRCKTSKQALKLITALMEK
;
A
#
# COMPACT_ATOMS: atom_id res chain seq x y z
N MET A 1 26.80 -63.02 16.82
CA MET A 1 26.51 -62.00 15.80
C MET A 1 25.09 -61.40 15.83
N PRO A 2 23.98 -62.11 16.17
CA PRO A 2 22.62 -61.54 16.05
C PRO A 2 22.17 -60.63 17.22
N ILE A 3 22.78 -60.76 18.40
CA ILE A 3 22.41 -59.98 19.61
C ILE A 3 22.91 -58.54 19.52
N PHE A 4 24.12 -58.33 18.97
CA PHE A 4 24.69 -56.99 18.79
C PHE A 4 23.91 -56.15 17.77
N THR A 5 23.45 -56.77 16.68
CA THR A 5 22.59 -56.10 15.68
C THR A 5 21.20 -55.78 16.22
N ALA A 6 20.62 -56.65 17.07
CA ALA A 6 19.34 -56.37 17.72
C ALA A 6 19.43 -55.21 18.74
N LEU A 7 20.48 -55.19 19.57
CA LEU A 7 20.70 -54.10 20.54
C LEU A 7 20.97 -52.76 19.83
N PHE A 8 21.78 -52.76 18.77
CA PHE A 8 22.07 -51.56 18.00
C PHE A 8 20.81 -51.00 17.33
N LYS A 9 19.95 -51.86 16.78
CA LYS A 9 18.67 -51.44 16.19
C LYS A 9 17.71 -50.87 17.23
N ILE A 10 17.61 -51.47 18.42
CA ILE A 10 16.77 -50.95 19.51
C ILE A 10 17.30 -49.59 20.01
N LEU A 11 18.62 -49.44 20.17
CA LEU A 11 19.23 -48.17 20.56
C LEU A 11 19.03 -47.10 19.48
N TYR A 12 19.24 -47.45 18.21
CA TYR A 12 19.03 -46.56 17.07
C TYR A 12 17.57 -46.11 16.95
N ASP A 13 16.62 -47.04 17.05
CA ASP A 13 15.19 -46.73 17.00
C ASP A 13 14.74 -45.89 18.20
N SER A 14 15.28 -46.14 19.41
CA SER A 14 14.99 -45.34 20.61
C SER A 14 15.60 -43.93 20.53
N VAL A 15 16.82 -43.79 20.02
CA VAL A 15 17.49 -42.50 19.84
C VAL A 15 16.79 -41.71 18.74
N MET A 16 16.49 -42.32 17.59
CA MET A 16 15.78 -41.65 16.50
C MET A 16 14.34 -41.26 16.89
N LYS A 17 13.61 -42.07 17.66
CA LYS A 17 12.25 -41.71 18.14
C LYS A 17 12.23 -40.46 19.02
N ASN A 18 13.28 -40.20 19.77
CA ASN A 18 13.40 -39.01 20.63
C ASN A 18 14.08 -37.84 19.89
N LEU A 19 15.01 -38.13 18.98
CA LEU A 19 15.75 -37.14 18.21
C LEU A 19 14.89 -36.52 17.10
N PHE A 20 14.04 -37.31 16.44
CA PHE A 20 13.14 -36.83 15.38
C PHE A 20 12.17 -35.73 15.84
N PRO A 21 11.41 -35.86 16.95
CA PRO A 21 10.54 -34.78 17.42
C PRO A 21 11.33 -33.55 17.91
N ILE A 22 12.54 -33.74 18.45
CA ILE A 22 13.42 -32.61 18.83
C ILE A 22 13.90 -31.86 17.58
N ILE A 23 14.34 -32.57 16.54
CA ILE A 23 14.72 -31.98 15.25
C ILE A 23 13.53 -31.26 14.62
N LEU A 24 12.34 -31.86 14.64
CA LEU A 24 11.12 -31.26 14.09
C LEU A 24 10.69 -30.00 14.87
N ALA A 25 10.79 -30.03 16.21
CA ALA A 25 10.53 -28.87 17.07
C ALA A 25 11.53 -27.75 16.81
N VAL A 26 12.83 -28.06 16.71
CA VAL A 26 13.87 -27.08 16.37
C VAL A 26 13.66 -26.50 14.96
N LEU A 27 13.31 -27.33 13.96
CA LEU A 27 12.98 -26.85 12.61
C LEU A 27 11.75 -25.95 12.60
N SER A 28 10.73 -26.23 13.43
CA SER A 28 9.51 -25.41 13.49
C SER A 28 9.75 -24.00 14.05
N VAL A 29 10.78 -23.82 14.89
CA VAL A 29 11.17 -22.50 15.44
C VAL A 29 11.76 -21.58 14.36
N PHE A 30 12.28 -22.13 13.25
CA PHE A 30 12.86 -21.35 12.16
C PHE A 30 11.86 -20.99 11.04
N ILE A 31 10.60 -21.39 11.13
CA ILE A 31 9.58 -21.03 10.14
C ILE A 31 8.87 -19.76 10.61
N THR A 32 9.51 -18.61 10.40
CA THR A 32 8.82 -17.32 10.43
C THR A 32 8.31 -17.03 9.02
N VAL A 33 6.99 -17.10 8.84
CA VAL A 33 6.34 -16.61 7.62
C VAL A 33 6.05 -15.13 7.80
N ASP A 34 6.78 -14.28 7.08
CA ASP A 34 6.40 -12.87 6.95
C ASP A 34 5.12 -12.80 6.11
N SER A 35 4.03 -12.37 6.74
CA SER A 35 2.77 -12.11 6.06
C SER A 35 2.61 -10.61 5.88
N TYR A 36 2.69 -10.15 4.63
CA TYR A 36 2.36 -8.79 4.24
C TYR A 36 0.86 -8.73 3.94
N SER A 37 0.11 -8.06 4.81
CA SER A 37 -1.35 -7.96 4.70
C SER A 37 -1.82 -6.56 5.05
N CYS A 38 -2.51 -5.95 4.10
CA CYS A 38 -3.24 -4.71 4.31
C CYS A 38 -4.60 -5.02 4.94
N THR A 39 -5.00 -4.22 5.92
CA THR A 39 -6.36 -4.23 6.48
C THR A 39 -6.92 -2.82 6.41
N ILE A 40 -8.19 -2.70 6.04
CA ILE A 40 -8.88 -1.43 5.94
C ILE A 40 -10.03 -1.42 6.92
N ILE A 41 -10.14 -0.32 7.66
CA ILE A 41 -11.20 -0.10 8.63
C ILE A 41 -11.91 1.19 8.23
N VAL A 42 -13.20 1.07 7.95
CA VAL A 42 -14.08 2.21 7.69
C VAL A 42 -15.25 2.16 8.67
N ALA A 43 -15.49 3.27 9.37
CA ALA A 43 -16.66 3.43 10.24
C ALA A 43 -17.38 4.73 9.89
N GLY A 44 -18.66 4.62 9.54
CA GLY A 44 -19.50 5.78 9.31
C GLY A 44 -19.95 6.42 10.62
N LYS A 45 -20.38 7.68 10.55
CA LYS A 45 -20.82 8.48 11.71
C LYS A 45 -21.91 7.85 12.61
N ASN A 46 -22.71 6.92 12.08
CA ASN A 46 -23.74 6.24 12.86
C ASN A 46 -23.21 4.97 13.55
N ALA A 47 -21.98 4.56 13.23
CA ALA A 47 -21.31 3.39 13.80
C ALA A 47 -20.23 3.76 14.84
N THR A 48 -19.85 5.04 14.92
CA THR A 48 -18.87 5.55 15.88
C THR A 48 -19.56 6.17 17.10
N ALA A 49 -18.92 6.11 18.26
CA ALA A 49 -19.50 6.59 19.52
C ALA A 49 -19.63 8.13 19.57
N ASP A 50 -18.82 8.86 18.82
CA ASP A 50 -18.72 10.33 18.83
C ASP A 50 -19.26 10.98 17.55
N GLY A 51 -19.79 10.19 16.60
CA GLY A 51 -20.27 10.70 15.32
C GLY A 51 -19.17 10.99 14.29
N SER A 52 -17.91 10.66 14.57
CA SER A 52 -16.81 10.79 13.61
C SER A 52 -16.95 9.82 12.43
N VAL A 53 -16.31 10.15 11.30
CA VAL A 53 -16.10 9.20 10.20
C VAL A 53 -14.65 8.76 10.26
N ILE A 54 -14.42 7.45 10.30
CA ILE A 54 -13.08 6.86 10.38
C ILE A 54 -12.78 6.17 9.07
N VAL A 55 -11.62 6.47 8.49
CA VAL A 55 -10.99 5.76 7.38
C VAL A 55 -9.56 5.49 7.80
N SER A 56 -9.18 4.22 7.87
CA SER A 56 -7.86 3.78 8.30
C SER A 56 -7.40 2.56 7.50
N HIS A 57 -6.10 2.42 7.32
CA HIS A 57 -5.48 1.25 6.70
C HIS A 57 -4.16 0.87 7.37
N THR A 58 -3.70 -0.36 7.13
CA THR A 58 -2.36 -0.84 7.48
C THR A 58 -1.58 -1.19 6.21
N ASP A 59 -0.23 -1.19 6.31
CA ASP A 59 0.68 -1.59 5.22
C ASP A 59 0.55 -0.74 3.94
N ALA A 60 0.36 0.58 4.11
CA ALA A 60 0.20 1.54 3.02
C ALA A 60 1.55 2.07 2.51
N GLY A 61 2.43 1.17 2.09
CA GLY A 61 3.72 1.50 1.47
C GLY A 61 4.90 1.72 2.43
N PRO A 62 6.14 1.66 1.92
CA PRO A 62 7.36 1.63 2.73
C PRO A 62 7.84 3.01 3.24
N ASP A 63 7.42 4.13 2.64
CA ASP A 63 7.76 5.46 3.15
C ASP A 63 6.79 5.92 4.25
N CYS A 64 7.25 5.90 5.51
CA CYS A 64 6.47 6.32 6.67
C CYS A 64 6.66 7.81 7.05
N ARG A 65 7.37 8.61 6.25
CA ARG A 65 7.63 10.02 6.56
C ARG A 65 6.38 10.88 6.27
N VAL A 66 5.76 11.40 7.31
CA VAL A 66 4.62 12.32 7.15
C VAL A 66 5.12 13.71 6.75
N HIS A 67 4.54 14.27 5.70
CA HIS A 67 4.87 15.58 5.19
C HIS A 67 3.67 16.26 4.53
N VAL A 68 3.72 17.59 4.45
CA VAL A 68 2.61 18.43 3.95
C VAL A 68 2.92 18.93 2.55
N MET A 69 1.99 18.73 1.63
CA MET A 69 1.99 19.36 0.32
C MET A 69 1.17 20.65 0.37
N PRO A 70 1.81 21.82 0.24
CA PRO A 70 1.08 23.08 0.25
C PRO A 70 0.24 23.21 -1.02
N GLY A 71 -0.95 23.81 -0.87
CA GLY A 71 -1.76 24.27 -1.98
C GLY A 71 -1.04 25.34 -2.80
N GLN A 72 -1.29 25.36 -4.10
CA GLN A 72 -0.59 26.20 -5.06
C GLN A 72 -1.55 26.78 -6.10
N PHE A 73 -1.14 27.89 -6.70
CA PHE A 73 -1.83 28.47 -7.85
C PHE A 73 -1.03 28.20 -9.13
N PHE A 74 -1.74 27.90 -10.21
CA PHE A 74 -1.15 27.61 -11.52
C PHE A 74 -1.75 28.49 -12.61
N ALA A 75 -0.96 28.76 -13.64
CA ALA A 75 -1.43 29.47 -14.82
C ALA A 75 -2.36 28.60 -15.67
N GLU A 76 -3.24 29.24 -16.44
CA GLU A 76 -4.10 28.55 -17.40
C GLU A 76 -3.27 27.76 -18.43
N GLY A 77 -3.69 26.53 -18.72
CA GLY A 77 -2.96 25.64 -19.62
C GLY A 77 -1.75 24.94 -19.01
N ALA A 78 -1.47 25.14 -17.72
CA ALA A 78 -0.44 24.38 -17.01
C ALA A 78 -0.72 22.87 -17.05
N LEU A 79 0.35 22.08 -16.92
CA LEU A 79 0.30 20.63 -16.89
C LEU A 79 0.82 20.11 -15.54
N ALA A 80 0.24 19.01 -15.07
CA ALA A 80 0.61 18.33 -13.84
C ALA A 80 1.25 16.98 -14.17
N PRO A 81 2.43 16.66 -13.61
CA PRO A 81 3.07 15.37 -13.80
C PRO A 81 2.34 14.26 -13.05
N VAL A 82 2.43 13.06 -13.61
CA VAL A 82 2.05 11.80 -12.96
C VAL A 82 3.32 11.03 -12.66
N TYR A 83 3.52 10.67 -11.40
CA TYR A 83 4.74 10.05 -10.93
C TYR A 83 4.63 8.54 -10.73
N TRP A 84 5.76 7.85 -10.85
CA TRP A 84 5.99 6.48 -10.42
C TRP A 84 7.09 6.45 -9.35
N GLY A 85 6.74 5.97 -8.15
CA GLY A 85 7.66 5.87 -7.02
C GLY A 85 7.35 6.81 -5.85
N MET A 86 6.16 7.44 -5.84
CA MET A 86 5.68 8.27 -4.72
C MET A 86 5.68 7.54 -3.37
N VAL A 87 5.46 6.22 -3.39
CA VAL A 87 5.40 5.36 -2.19
C VAL A 87 6.77 4.82 -1.77
N ASP A 88 7.79 4.95 -2.61
CA ASP A 88 9.08 4.27 -2.45
C ASP A 88 9.91 4.87 -1.30
N LEU A 89 10.51 3.98 -0.49
CA LEU A 89 11.47 4.37 0.53
C LEU A 89 12.87 4.55 -0.08
N GLY A 90 13.64 5.49 0.47
CA GLY A 90 15.05 5.71 0.13
C GLY A 90 15.32 6.91 -0.76
N ARG A 91 14.27 7.60 -1.21
CA ARG A 91 14.36 8.87 -1.96
C ARG A 91 14.40 10.08 -1.02
N PRO A 92 15.06 11.18 -1.41
CA PRO A 92 14.92 12.48 -0.72
C PRO A 92 13.46 12.90 -0.60
N LEU A 93 13.11 13.67 0.43
CA LEU A 93 11.74 14.16 0.57
C LEU A 93 11.37 15.09 -0.60
N GLY A 94 10.25 14.81 -1.27
CA GLY A 94 9.80 15.55 -2.46
C GLY A 94 10.33 14.99 -3.80
N ASP A 95 11.16 13.95 -3.78
CA ASP A 95 11.47 13.15 -4.96
C ASP A 95 10.46 12.01 -5.08
N TYR A 96 9.51 12.17 -6.00
CA TYR A 96 8.43 11.22 -6.26
C TYR A 96 8.74 10.21 -7.37
N GLY A 97 9.98 10.17 -7.84
CA GLY A 97 10.42 9.26 -8.88
C GLY A 97 10.11 9.74 -10.31
N ASP A 98 9.91 8.77 -11.19
CA ASP A 98 9.87 9.01 -12.63
C ASP A 98 8.54 9.61 -13.06
N THR A 99 8.55 10.49 -14.07
CA THR A 99 7.32 11.04 -14.63
C THR A 99 6.82 10.13 -15.74
N LEU A 100 5.66 9.51 -15.54
CA LEU A 100 4.99 8.65 -16.52
C LEU A 100 4.29 9.45 -17.62
N GLY A 101 3.83 10.65 -17.27
CA GLY A 101 3.12 11.52 -18.21
C GLY A 101 2.60 12.79 -17.56
N MET A 102 1.77 13.52 -18.31
CA MET A 102 1.23 14.81 -17.90
C MET A 102 -0.29 14.86 -18.11
N ILE A 103 -1.01 15.50 -17.18
CA ILE A 103 -2.44 15.81 -17.32
C ILE A 103 -2.68 17.32 -17.23
N PRO A 104 -3.81 17.86 -17.72
CA PRO A 104 -4.18 19.25 -17.46
C PRO A 104 -4.19 19.58 -15.95
N GLN A 105 -3.55 20.69 -15.59
CA GLN A 105 -3.52 21.20 -14.23
C GLN A 105 -4.72 22.12 -13.98
N VAL A 106 -5.14 22.22 -12.71
CA VAL A 106 -6.15 23.18 -12.25
C VAL A 106 -5.49 24.47 -11.75
N ASN A 107 -6.21 25.59 -11.78
CA ASN A 107 -5.65 26.89 -11.38
C ASN A 107 -5.32 26.98 -9.89
N GLU A 108 -5.94 26.17 -9.04
CA GLU A 108 -5.74 26.15 -7.59
C GLU A 108 -5.75 24.71 -7.09
N THR A 109 -4.79 24.36 -6.22
CA THR A 109 -4.76 23.10 -5.49
C THR A 109 -4.87 23.33 -3.99
N TYR A 110 -5.51 22.39 -3.31
CA TYR A 110 -5.63 22.37 -1.86
C TYR A 110 -4.43 21.71 -1.19
N SER A 111 -4.13 22.18 0.02
CA SER A 111 -3.10 21.60 0.86
C SER A 111 -3.56 20.24 1.40
N TYR A 112 -2.65 19.26 1.40
CA TYR A 112 -2.89 17.95 1.99
C TYR A 112 -1.62 17.40 2.64
N PHE A 113 -1.74 16.35 3.44
CA PHE A 113 -0.57 15.65 3.96
C PHE A 113 -0.58 14.19 3.55
N GLN A 114 0.62 13.61 3.47
CA GLN A 114 0.83 12.25 3.02
C GLN A 114 2.00 11.59 3.77
N SER A 115 1.99 10.27 3.80
CA SER A 115 3.20 9.45 3.94
C SER A 115 3.51 8.88 2.55
N ALA A 116 3.74 7.58 2.40
CA ALA A 116 3.73 6.91 1.11
C ALA A 116 2.43 7.19 0.31
N TYR A 117 1.26 7.18 0.98
CA TYR A 117 -0.02 7.56 0.34
C TYR A 117 -0.58 8.89 0.86
N PRO A 118 -1.35 9.64 0.04
CA PRO A 118 -2.03 10.87 0.43
C PRO A 118 -3.21 10.66 1.40
N HIS A 119 -3.26 11.33 2.54
CA HIS A 119 -4.23 10.99 3.60
C HIS A 119 -5.46 11.91 3.64
N MET A 120 -5.25 13.20 3.85
CA MET A 120 -6.34 14.16 4.08
C MET A 120 -5.93 15.57 3.66
N ASN A 121 -6.89 16.34 3.15
CA ASN A 121 -6.70 17.75 2.79
C ASN A 121 -7.30 18.73 3.80
N GLU A 122 -7.07 20.03 3.56
CA GLU A 122 -7.57 21.14 4.40
C GLU A 122 -9.11 21.24 4.49
N TRP A 123 -9.85 20.53 3.63
CA TRP A 123 -11.31 20.45 3.65
C TRP A 123 -11.83 19.27 4.46
N GLN A 124 -10.96 18.60 5.24
CA GLN A 124 -11.26 17.40 6.00
C GLN A 124 -11.78 16.25 5.11
N LEU A 125 -11.41 16.26 3.82
CA LEU A 125 -11.61 15.11 2.94
C LEU A 125 -10.49 14.11 3.18
N THR A 126 -10.84 12.90 3.61
CA THR A 126 -9.90 11.80 3.85
C THR A 126 -10.08 10.69 2.82
N ILE A 127 -8.99 10.12 2.35
CA ILE A 127 -8.96 8.95 1.46
C ILE A 127 -8.00 7.92 2.06
N GLY A 128 -8.45 6.67 2.14
CA GLY A 128 -7.61 5.54 2.50
C GLY A 128 -7.36 4.68 1.26
N GLU A 129 -6.14 4.18 1.12
CA GLU A 129 -5.80 3.22 0.06
C GLU A 129 -6.29 1.82 0.41
N SER A 130 -6.64 1.05 -0.63
CA SER A 130 -7.05 -0.34 -0.54
C SER A 130 -6.28 -1.21 -1.53
N THR A 131 -5.32 -2.00 -1.05
CA THR A 131 -4.68 -3.01 -1.90
C THR A 131 -5.54 -4.28 -1.95
N THR A 132 -6.42 -4.37 -2.94
CA THR A 132 -7.04 -5.66 -3.29
C THR A 132 -6.12 -6.41 -4.25
N SER A 133 -5.94 -7.72 -4.05
CA SER A 133 -5.25 -8.55 -5.04
C SER A 133 -5.91 -8.40 -6.41
N MET A 134 -5.10 -8.33 -7.47
CA MET A 134 -5.59 -8.35 -8.84
C MET A 134 -5.52 -9.78 -9.41
N ARG A 135 -6.37 -10.07 -10.39
CA ARG A 135 -6.23 -11.30 -11.18
C ARG A 135 -4.94 -11.23 -11.99
N ASP A 136 -4.29 -12.37 -12.21
CA ASP A 136 -3.01 -12.40 -12.93
C ASP A 136 -3.15 -11.86 -14.35
N GLU A 137 -4.29 -12.06 -15.00
CA GLU A 137 -4.58 -11.53 -16.33
C GLU A 137 -4.70 -9.99 -16.39
N LEU A 138 -4.87 -9.33 -15.23
CA LEU A 138 -4.98 -7.88 -15.10
C LEU A 138 -3.66 -7.23 -14.69
N ARG A 139 -2.57 -8.02 -14.55
CA ARG A 139 -1.24 -7.46 -14.31
C ARG A 139 -0.78 -6.74 -15.58
N LEU A 140 -0.48 -5.47 -15.41
CA LEU A 140 -0.01 -4.58 -16.46
C LEU A 140 1.45 -4.23 -16.17
N ASP A 141 2.25 -4.12 -17.22
CA ASP A 141 3.62 -3.62 -17.17
C ASP A 141 3.82 -2.51 -18.21
N GLU A 142 4.98 -1.84 -18.18
CA GLU A 142 5.29 -0.75 -19.11
C GLU A 142 5.31 -1.19 -20.58
N THR A 143 5.41 -2.49 -20.88
CA THR A 143 5.41 -3.00 -22.25
C THR A 143 4.00 -3.21 -22.80
N THR A 144 3.03 -3.39 -21.91
CA THR A 144 1.63 -3.72 -22.23
C THR A 144 0.65 -2.59 -21.91
N CYS A 145 1.03 -1.67 -21.02
CA CYS A 145 0.21 -0.59 -20.50
C CYS A 145 0.64 0.77 -21.06
N ARG A 146 -0.32 1.58 -21.49
CA ARG A 146 -0.09 3.00 -21.84
C ARG A 146 -0.68 3.95 -20.81
N GLN A 147 -1.46 3.42 -19.86
CA GLN A 147 -2.08 4.18 -18.80
C GLN A 147 -0.99 4.72 -17.89
N ILE A 148 -1.06 6.02 -17.64
CA ILE A 148 -0.06 6.72 -16.81
C ILE A 148 -0.51 6.88 -15.38
N MET A 149 -1.80 6.73 -15.07
CA MET A 149 -2.35 7.09 -13.76
C MET A 149 -2.06 6.02 -12.71
N THR A 150 -1.27 6.37 -11.70
CA THR A 150 -1.05 5.54 -10.52
C THR A 150 -2.12 5.81 -9.45
N VAL A 151 -2.29 4.88 -8.51
CA VAL A 151 -3.32 4.96 -7.46
C VAL A 151 -3.04 6.14 -6.53
N GLU A 152 -1.79 6.28 -6.09
CA GLU A 152 -1.32 7.33 -5.22
C GLU A 152 -1.38 8.72 -5.88
N GLN A 153 -1.08 8.81 -7.19
CA GLN A 153 -1.24 10.06 -7.91
C GLN A 153 -2.72 10.45 -8.06
N ALA A 154 -3.60 9.49 -8.39
CA ALA A 154 -5.05 9.75 -8.48
C ALA A 154 -5.61 10.24 -7.14
N GLN A 155 -5.15 9.65 -6.03
CA GLN A 155 -5.49 10.07 -4.67
C GLN A 155 -4.98 11.49 -4.37
N ALA A 156 -3.72 11.80 -4.74
CA ALA A 156 -3.14 13.12 -4.57
C ALA A 156 -3.92 14.18 -5.36
N PHE A 157 -4.24 13.92 -6.63
CA PHE A 157 -5.06 14.83 -7.42
C PHE A 157 -6.47 15.02 -6.87
N ALA A 158 -7.08 13.96 -6.31
CA ALA A 158 -8.36 14.09 -5.63
C ALA A 158 -8.28 15.03 -4.43
N LEU A 159 -7.29 14.85 -3.55
CA LEU A 159 -7.09 15.71 -2.38
C LEU A 159 -6.73 17.15 -2.77
N GLN A 160 -5.98 17.34 -3.86
CA GLN A 160 -5.65 18.67 -4.37
C GLN A 160 -6.85 19.39 -5.00
N ARG A 161 -7.86 18.67 -5.52
CA ARG A 161 -8.89 19.26 -6.40
C ARG A 161 -10.32 19.17 -5.86
N CYS A 162 -10.55 18.40 -4.79
CA CYS A 162 -11.88 18.10 -4.28
C CYS A 162 -12.06 18.49 -2.81
N LYS A 163 -13.29 18.80 -2.41
CA LYS A 163 -13.67 19.12 -1.03
C LYS A 163 -14.54 18.05 -0.38
N THR A 164 -15.06 17.11 -1.17
CA THR A 164 -16.01 16.08 -0.72
C THR A 164 -15.70 14.73 -1.34
N SER A 165 -16.12 13.65 -0.67
CA SER A 165 -15.93 12.27 -1.15
C SER A 165 -16.61 12.00 -2.49
N LYS A 166 -17.78 12.60 -2.75
CA LYS A 166 -18.49 12.47 -4.03
C LYS A 166 -17.73 13.11 -5.19
N GLN A 167 -17.09 14.26 -4.95
CA GLN A 167 -16.24 14.90 -5.96
C GLN A 167 -14.99 14.06 -6.24
N ALA A 168 -14.33 13.58 -5.18
CA ALA A 168 -13.15 12.72 -5.30
C ALA A 168 -13.46 11.44 -6.07
N LEU A 169 -14.56 10.75 -5.75
CA LEU A 169 -14.99 9.55 -6.48
C LEU A 169 -15.15 9.85 -7.98
N LYS A 170 -15.87 10.92 -8.32
CA LYS A 170 -16.13 11.28 -9.73
C LYS A 170 -14.83 11.64 -10.48
N LEU A 171 -13.90 12.33 -9.82
CA LEU A 171 -12.62 12.69 -10.40
C LEU A 171 -11.71 11.47 -10.58
N ILE A 172 -11.54 10.64 -9.55
CA ILE A 172 -10.69 9.44 -9.61
C ILE A 172 -11.19 8.50 -10.70
N THR A 173 -12.50 8.24 -10.79
CA THR A 173 -13.07 7.43 -11.87
C THR A 173 -12.71 7.99 -13.24
N ALA A 174 -12.90 9.30 -13.46
CA ALA A 174 -12.59 9.93 -14.75
C ALA A 174 -11.09 9.95 -15.09
N LEU A 175 -10.20 9.89 -14.09
CA LEU A 175 -8.75 9.79 -14.28
C LEU A 175 -8.33 8.36 -14.63
N MET A 176 -8.94 7.35 -13.99
CA MET A 176 -8.59 5.94 -14.16
C MET A 176 -9.20 5.29 -15.40
N GLU A 177 -10.25 5.87 -15.98
CA GLU A 177 -10.88 5.39 -17.23
C GLU A 177 -10.11 5.77 -18.51
N LYS A 178 -9.05 6.60 -18.40
CA LYS A 178 -8.27 7.12 -19.53
C LYS A 178 -6.93 6.41 -19.67
#